data_AF-A0A7S3ULK0-F1
#
_entry.id   AF-A0A7S3ULK0-F1
#
_cell.length_a   1.000
_cell.length_b   1.000
_cell.length_c   1.000
_cell.angle_alpha   90.00
_cell.angle_beta   90.00
_cell.angle_gamma   90.00
#
_symmetry.space_group_name_H-M   'P 1'
#
loop_
_entity.id
_entity.type
_entity.pdbx_description
1 polymer ?
#
loop_
_entity_poly.entity_id
_entity_poly.type
_entity_poly.pdbx_seq_one_letter_code
_entity_poly.pdbx_strand_id
1 'polypeptide(L)'
;AHGRLGARFVLYENPFCTRKVSELLITQLSTCCEMIGINCTCFSVEGRHFSCRSPQERKIWLRAISNIKVKLHHRAPLPSEQDLADYRLSVCECIKVLETSCVLPIMDPLLPRLQ
;
A
#
# COMPACT_ATOMS: atom_id res chain seq x y z
N ALA A 1 29.57 11.21 -0.03
CA ALA A 1 28.38 11.79 -0.68
C ALA A 1 27.91 10.88 -1.82
N HIS A 2 26.98 9.94 -1.55
CA HIS A 2 26.28 9.08 -2.51
C HIS A 2 25.22 8.29 -1.73
N GLY A 3 24.10 8.95 -1.37
CA GLY A 3 23.35 8.58 -0.16
C GLY A 3 22.06 7.78 -0.32
N ARG A 4 21.09 8.21 -1.14
CA ARG A 4 19.77 7.59 -1.14
C ARG A 4 19.13 7.62 -2.54
N LEU A 5 19.42 6.60 -3.33
CA LEU A 5 18.70 6.30 -4.59
C LEU A 5 17.38 5.55 -4.36
N GLY A 6 16.92 5.47 -3.11
CA GLY A 6 15.77 4.65 -2.75
C GLY A 6 15.06 5.12 -1.48
N ALA A 7 13.80 4.73 -1.38
CA ALA A 7 12.94 4.91 -0.21
C ALA A 7 12.87 3.62 0.61
N ARG A 8 12.56 3.72 1.89
CA ARG A 8 12.42 2.54 2.77
C ARG A 8 10.95 2.23 2.99
N PHE A 9 10.55 1.00 2.72
CA PHE A 9 9.26 0.46 3.12
C PHE A 9 9.47 -0.40 4.36
N VAL A 10 9.02 0.11 5.52
CA VAL A 10 9.34 -0.45 6.83
C VAL A 10 8.09 -1.06 7.45
N LEU A 11 8.23 -2.29 7.96
CA LEU A 11 7.17 -3.01 8.64
C LEU A 11 7.41 -2.93 10.14
N TYR A 12 6.36 -2.59 10.88
CA TYR A 12 6.36 -2.56 12.33
C TYR A 12 5.35 -3.57 12.86
N GLU A 13 5.59 -4.03 14.08
CA GLU A 13 4.71 -4.98 14.77
C GLU A 13 3.35 -4.36 15.10
N ASN A 14 3.32 -3.05 15.32
CA ASN A 14 2.12 -2.33 15.73
C ASN A 14 2.09 -0.90 15.15
N PRO A 15 0.94 -0.21 15.21
CA PRO A 15 0.78 1.15 14.71
C PRO A 15 1.62 2.22 15.43
N PHE A 16 2.12 1.93 16.64
CA PHE A 16 2.97 2.84 17.41
C PHE A 16 4.44 2.79 16.95
N CYS A 17 4.75 2.02 15.90
CA CYS A 17 6.09 1.91 15.30
C CYS A 17 7.18 1.51 16.31
N THR A 18 6.82 0.74 17.34
CA THR A 18 7.73 0.46 18.47
C THR A 18 8.85 -0.51 18.11
N ARG A 19 8.51 -1.59 17.39
CA ARG A 19 9.46 -2.62 16.99
C ARG A 19 9.39 -2.86 15.48
N LYS A 20 10.53 -2.67 14.81
CA LYS A 20 10.69 -2.97 13.38
C LYS A 20 10.74 -4.47 13.18
N VAL A 21 9.85 -5.00 12.35
CA VAL A 21 9.77 -6.41 11.98
C VAL A 21 10.61 -6.68 10.73
N SER A 22 10.52 -5.81 9.72
CA SER A 22 11.24 -5.98 8.45
C SER A 22 11.39 -4.64 7.74
N GLU A 23 12.25 -4.60 6.71
CA GLU A 23 12.32 -3.50 5.77
C GLU A 23 12.60 -3.97 4.34
N LEU A 24 12.18 -3.13 3.40
CA LEU A 24 12.38 -3.25 1.97
C LEU A 24 12.95 -1.93 1.45
N LEU A 25 13.99 -2.03 0.61
CA LEU A 25 14.45 -0.88 -0.15
C LEU A 25 13.64 -0.77 -1.43
N ILE A 26 12.95 0.35 -1.60
CA ILE A 26 12.22 0.69 -2.82
C ILE A 26 13.11 1.59 -3.66
N THR A 27 13.39 1.16 -4.88
CA THR A 27 14.12 1.92 -5.89
C THR A 27 13.20 2.22 -7.07
N GLN A 28 13.65 3.05 -8.00
CA GLN A 28 12.92 3.26 -9.26
C GLN A 28 12.74 1.96 -10.07
N LEU A 29 13.64 0.99 -9.91
CA LEU A 29 13.62 -0.30 -10.61
C LEU A 29 12.80 -1.36 -9.86
N SER A 30 12.34 -1.06 -8.64
CA SER A 30 11.66 -2.05 -7.82
C SER A 30 10.35 -2.51 -8.45
N THR A 31 10.09 -3.80 -8.40
CA THR A 31 8.86 -4.44 -8.86
C THR A 31 7.73 -4.24 -7.85
N CYS A 32 6.54 -3.94 -8.36
CA CYS A 32 5.34 -3.77 -7.55
C CYS A 32 4.12 -4.12 -8.42
N CYS A 33 3.35 -5.13 -8.04
CA CYS A 33 2.24 -5.62 -8.86
C CYS A 33 1.12 -6.24 -8.02
N GLU A 34 -0.07 -6.26 -8.62
CA GLU A 34 -1.20 -7.04 -8.14
C GLU A 34 -0.99 -8.54 -8.42
N MET A 35 -1.42 -9.40 -7.50
CA MET A 35 -1.44 -10.84 -7.71
C MET A 35 -2.72 -11.24 -8.48
N ILE A 36 -2.59 -12.16 -9.44
CA ILE A 36 -3.70 -12.59 -10.30
C ILE A 36 -4.78 -13.30 -9.45
N GLY A 37 -6.04 -12.88 -9.59
CA GLY A 37 -7.21 -13.52 -8.96
C GLY A 37 -8.44 -12.63 -8.94
N ILE A 38 -9.64 -13.23 -8.85
CA ILE A 38 -10.89 -12.48 -8.69
C ILE A 38 -10.95 -11.90 -7.27
N ASN A 39 -11.24 -10.61 -7.13
CA ASN A 39 -11.28 -9.90 -5.84
C ASN A 39 -10.00 -10.08 -5.00
N CYS A 40 -8.85 -10.21 -5.66
CA CYS A 40 -7.58 -10.41 -4.98
C CYS A 40 -7.23 -9.22 -4.07
N THR A 41 -6.93 -9.51 -2.81
CA THR A 41 -6.45 -8.54 -1.83
C THR A 41 -4.94 -8.53 -1.68
N CYS A 42 -4.24 -9.39 -2.44
CA CYS A 42 -2.80 -9.56 -2.35
C CYS A 42 -2.04 -8.73 -3.39
N PHE A 43 -0.85 -8.29 -3.01
CA PHE A 43 0.10 -7.64 -3.91
C PHE A 43 1.53 -8.08 -3.60
N SER A 44 2.42 -7.84 -4.56
CA SER A 44 3.84 -8.16 -4.44
C SER A 44 4.67 -6.89 -4.52
N VAL A 45 5.72 -6.82 -3.70
CA VAL A 45 6.77 -5.79 -3.77
C VAL A 45 8.12 -6.48 -3.64
N GLU A 46 9.00 -6.33 -4.64
CA GLU A 46 10.30 -7.01 -4.68
C GLU A 46 10.19 -8.53 -4.46
N GLY A 47 9.16 -9.15 -5.05
CA GLY A 47 8.89 -10.59 -4.90
C GLY A 47 8.36 -11.01 -3.52
N ARG A 48 8.19 -10.09 -2.57
CA ARG A 48 7.54 -10.37 -1.27
C ARG A 48 6.04 -10.15 -1.38
N HIS A 49 5.26 -11.12 -0.91
CA HIS A 49 3.80 -11.06 -0.94
C HIS A 49 3.24 -10.42 0.31
N PHE A 50 2.22 -9.58 0.11
CA PHE A 50 1.46 -8.88 1.13
C PHE A 50 -0.03 -9.11 0.90
N SER A 51 -0.81 -9.14 1.98
CA SER A 51 -2.27 -9.25 1.95
C SER A 51 -2.90 -8.04 2.62
N CYS A 52 -3.98 -7.53 2.01
CA CYS A 52 -4.80 -6.46 2.58
C CYS A 52 -6.16 -6.99 3.05
N ARG A 53 -6.89 -6.18 3.82
CA ARG A 53 -8.25 -6.47 4.28
C ARG A 53 -9.27 -6.38 3.14
N SER A 54 -8.97 -5.61 2.09
CA SER A 54 -9.84 -5.47 0.92
C SER A 54 -9.07 -5.19 -0.37
N PRO A 55 -9.67 -5.42 -1.56
CA PRO A 55 -9.06 -5.06 -2.84
C PRO A 55 -8.81 -3.55 -2.97
N GLN A 56 -9.63 -2.73 -2.30
CA GLN A 56 -9.48 -1.29 -2.30
C GLN A 56 -8.30 -0.84 -1.46
N GLU A 57 -8.08 -1.44 -0.28
CA GLU A 57 -6.88 -1.17 0.53
C GLU A 57 -5.61 -1.54 -0.25
N ARG A 58 -5.63 -2.68 -0.95
CA ARG A 58 -4.55 -3.07 -1.86
C ARG A 58 -4.25 -1.99 -2.90
N LYS A 59 -5.27 -1.36 -3.49
CA LYS A 59 -5.10 -0.26 -4.46
C LYS A 59 -4.42 0.96 -3.82
N ILE A 60 -4.72 1.29 -2.56
CA ILE A 60 -4.05 2.37 -1.82
C ILE A 60 -2.56 2.07 -1.70
N TRP A 61 -2.20 0.86 -1.27
CA TRP A 61 -0.79 0.44 -1.15
C TRP A 61 -0.03 0.52 -2.48
N LEU A 62 -0.60 -0.05 -3.54
CA LEU A 62 0.01 -0.01 -4.87
C LEU A 62 0.19 1.42 -5.40
N ARG A 63 -0.80 2.30 -5.16
CA ARG A 63 -0.72 3.72 -5.53
C ARG A 63 0.37 4.44 -4.75
N ALA A 64 0.45 4.24 -3.44
CA ALA A 64 1.47 4.86 -2.59
C ALA A 64 2.89 4.47 -3.06
N ILE A 65 3.14 3.17 -3.28
CA ILE A 65 4.44 2.67 -3.74
C ILE A 65 4.76 3.19 -5.14
N SER A 66 3.79 3.19 -6.05
CA SER A 66 3.98 3.70 -7.42
C SER A 66 4.31 5.19 -7.42
N ASN A 67 3.65 6.00 -6.58
CA ASN A 67 3.97 7.41 -6.42
C ASN A 67 5.40 7.64 -5.91
N ILE A 68 5.84 6.82 -4.95
CA ILE A 68 7.23 6.87 -4.47
C ILE A 68 8.21 6.50 -5.59
N LYS A 69 7.92 5.47 -6.38
CA LYS A 69 8.75 5.10 -7.53
C LYS A 69 8.85 6.23 -8.55
N VAL A 70 7.75 6.91 -8.87
CA VAL A 70 7.74 8.08 -9.77
C VAL A 70 8.63 9.19 -9.21
N LYS A 71 8.52 9.50 -7.91
CA LYS A 71 9.37 10.50 -7.25
C LYS A 71 10.86 10.14 -7.30
N LEU A 72 11.19 8.87 -7.06
CA LEU A 72 12.56 8.37 -7.17
C LEU A 72 13.08 8.46 -8.61
N HIS A 73 12.25 8.10 -9.59
CA HIS A 73 12.60 8.14 -11.00
C HIS A 73 12.94 9.56 -11.48
N HIS A 74 12.12 10.54 -11.08
CA HIS A 74 12.35 11.95 -11.42
C HIS A 74 13.34 12.66 -10.49
N ARG A 75 13.98 11.93 -9.56
CA ARG A 75 14.90 12.50 -8.56
C ARG A 75 14.29 13.69 -7.83
N ALA A 76 13.00 13.57 -7.49
CA ALA A 76 12.28 14.59 -6.76
C ALA A 76 13.01 14.88 -5.43
N PRO A 77 12.96 16.14 -4.94
CA PRO A 77 13.55 16.49 -3.66
C PRO A 77 12.91 15.68 -2.52
N LEU A 78 13.61 15.63 -1.38
CA LEU A 78 13.01 15.07 -0.17
C LEU A 78 11.74 15.86 0.18
N PRO A 79 10.64 15.19 0.54
CA PRO A 79 9.40 15.87 0.87
C PRO A 79 9.61 16.75 2.11
N SER A 80 9.05 17.94 2.06
CA SER A 80 8.93 18.82 3.22
C SER A 80 7.94 18.26 4.24
N GLU A 81 7.90 18.83 5.45
CA GLU A 81 6.88 18.47 6.45
C GLU A 81 5.45 18.74 5.93
N GLN A 82 5.26 19.79 5.12
CA GLN A 82 3.98 20.09 4.49
C GLN A 82 3.61 19.02 3.47
N ASP A 83 4.55 18.62 2.61
CA ASP A 83 4.33 17.52 1.66
C ASP A 83 3.91 16.23 2.38
N LEU A 84 4.58 15.90 3.49
CA LEU A 84 4.26 14.73 4.29
C LEU A 84 2.86 14.83 4.91
N ALA A 85 2.46 16.01 5.37
CA ALA A 85 1.11 16.25 5.88
C ALA A 85 0.06 16.03 4.77
N ASP A 86 0.29 16.59 3.59
CA ASP A 86 -0.62 16.48 2.45
C ASP A 86 -0.75 15.02 1.97
N TYR A 87 0.35 14.26 1.96
CA TYR A 87 0.31 12.84 1.61
C TYR A 87 -0.50 12.02 2.62
N ARG A 88 -0.33 12.31 3.93
CA ARG A 88 -1.10 11.65 4.99
C ARG A 88 -2.59 11.99 4.87
N LEU A 89 -2.93 13.25 4.62
CA LEU A 89 -4.32 13.68 4.41
C LEU A 89 -4.96 12.95 3.23
N SER A 90 -4.29 12.91 2.08
CA SER A 90 -4.79 12.22 0.89
C SER A 90 -5.05 10.72 1.13
N VAL A 91 -4.18 10.04 1.88
CA VAL A 91 -4.38 8.64 2.27
C VAL A 91 -5.57 8.48 3.21
N CYS A 92 -5.69 9.35 4.22
CA CYS A 92 -6.83 9.35 5.14
C CYS A 92 -8.17 9.57 4.42
N GLU A 93 -8.23 10.48 3.46
CA GLU A 93 -9.42 10.71 2.63
C GLU A 93 -9.80 9.46 1.83
N CYS A 94 -8.80 8.80 1.20
CA CYS A 94 -9.05 7.54 0.50
C CYS A 94 -9.64 6.49 1.43
N ILE A 95 -9.09 6.32 2.64
CA ILE A 95 -9.58 5.34 3.63
C ILE A 95 -11.03 5.62 4.02
N LYS A 96 -11.39 6.88 4.31
CA LYS A 96 -12.77 7.28 4.67
C LYS A 96 -13.78 6.94 3.55
N VAL A 97 -13.38 7.16 2.30
CA VAL A 97 -14.21 6.76 1.14
C VAL A 97 -14.42 5.24 1.09
N LEU A 98 -13.39 4.45 1.44
CA LEU A 98 -13.51 2.99 1.51
C LEU A 98 -14.46 2.54 2.61
N GLU A 99 -14.33 3.09 3.82
CA GLU A 99 -15.21 2.75 4.95
C GLU A 99 -16.68 3.03 4.62
N THR A 100 -16.95 4.13 3.92
CA THR A 100 -18.31 4.49 3.47
C THR A 100 -18.83 3.56 2.36
N SER A 101 -17.95 3.01 1.53
CA SER A 101 -18.32 2.14 0.40
C SER A 101 -18.46 0.65 0.78
N CYS A 102 -17.86 0.23 1.90
CA CYS A 102 -17.89 -1.16 2.39
C CYS A 102 -19.21 -1.55 3.10
N VAL A 103 -20.20 -0.66 3.19
CA VAL A 103 -21.49 -0.91 3.88
C VAL A 103 -22.50 -1.67 3.00
N LEU A 104 -22.12 -2.12 1.79
CA LEU A 104 -22.97 -3.01 1.00
C LEU A 104 -22.85 -4.45 1.52
N PRO A 105 -23.97 -5.17 1.73
CA PRO A 105 -23.96 -6.46 2.40
C PRO A 105 -23.13 -7.47 1.62
N ILE A 106 -22.43 -8.31 2.38
CA ILE A 106 -21.70 -9.50 1.94
C ILE A 106 -22.65 -10.33 1.07
N MET A 107 -22.52 -10.22 -0.25
CA MET A 107 -23.11 -11.21 -1.14
C MET A 107 -22.21 -12.42 -1.04
N ASP A 108 -22.63 -13.44 -0.28
CA ASP A 108 -22.04 -14.79 -0.34
C ASP A 108 -22.37 -15.41 -1.70
N PRO A 109 -21.44 -15.46 -2.66
CA PRO A 109 -21.66 -16.26 -3.84
C PRO A 109 -21.12 -17.66 -3.48
N LEU A 110 -22.00 -18.67 -3.51
CA LEU A 110 -21.67 -20.11 -3.51
C LEU A 110 -21.70 -20.87 -2.17
N LEU A 111 -22.65 -20.59 -1.27
CA LEU A 111 -23.09 -21.63 -0.31
C LEU A 111 -24.45 -22.18 -0.75
N PRO A 112 -24.54 -23.45 -1.21
CA PRO A 112 -25.83 -24.08 -1.45
C PRO A 112 -26.55 -24.25 -0.12
N ARG A 113 -27.85 -23.91 -0.11
CA ARG A 113 -28.72 -24.13 1.06
C ARG A 113 -28.78 -25.64 1.33
N LEU A 114 -28.30 -26.06 2.50
CA LEU A 114 -28.56 -27.40 3.00
C LEU A 114 -30.08 -27.53 3.23
N GLN A 115 -30.69 -28.52 2.57
CA GLN A 115 -32.08 -28.92 2.79
C GLN A 115 -32.23 -29.64 4.13
#